data_AF-A0A7Y6X1K8-F1
#
_entry.id   AF-A0A7Y6X1K8-F1
#
_cell.length_a   1.000
_cell.length_b   1.000
_cell.length_c   1.000
_cell.angle_alpha   90.00
_cell.angle_beta   90.00
_cell.angle_gamma   90.00
#
_symmetry.space_group_name_H-M   'P 1'
#
loop_
_entity.id
_entity.type
_entity.pdbx_description
1 polymer ?
#
loop_
_entity_poly.entity_id
_entity_poly.type
_entity_poly.pdbx_seq_one_letter_code
_entity_poly.pdbx_strand_id
1 'polypeptide(L)' 'MLRFICGGSGSGGTPPYSFLWSSLTLTMASFTQATTGQGRGICTVNTFPTVQLQVTDSLGATATSTLSFICDPNP' A
#
# COMPACT_ATOMS: atom_id res chain seq x y z
N MET A 1 11.02 -0.36 15.71
CA MET A 1 9.96 -0.17 14.70
C MET A 1 10.57 0.54 13.50
N LEU A 2 10.23 0.12 12.28
CA LEU A 2 10.79 0.66 11.03
C LEU A 2 9.72 1.43 10.24
N ARG A 3 10.10 2.48 9.51
CA ARG A 3 9.19 3.22 8.62
C ARG A 3 9.32 2.69 7.20
N PHE A 4 8.20 2.61 6.49
CA PHE A 4 8.20 2.25 5.08
C PHE A 4 7.27 3.17 4.28
N ILE A 5 7.51 3.24 2.98
CA ILE A 5 6.71 3.97 2.00
C ILE A 5 6.53 3.04 0.79
N CYS A 6 5.29 2.83 0.38
CA CYS A 6 4.94 2.12 -0.84
C CYS A 6 4.37 3.13 -1.84
N GLY A 7 4.86 3.10 -3.08
CA GLY A 7 4.30 3.87 -4.18
C GLY A 7 3.48 2.96 -5.08
N GLY A 8 2.42 3.51 -5.68
CA GLY A 8 1.64 2.83 -6.69
C GLY A 8 0.96 3.82 -7.62
N SER A 9 0.65 3.34 -8.82
CA SER A 9 0.07 4.11 -9.91
C SER A 9 -0.98 3.29 -10.63
N GLY A 10 -2.00 3.96 -11.19
CA GLY A 10 -2.95 3.36 -12.14
C GLY A 10 -2.52 3.63 -13.59
N SER A 11 -2.79 2.68 -14.48
CA SER A 11 -2.65 2.85 -15.93
C SER A 11 -3.77 2.10 -16.66
N GLY A 12 -4.27 2.68 -17.76
CA GLY A 12 -5.44 2.14 -18.48
C GLY A 12 -6.78 2.61 -17.89
N GLY A 13 -7.90 2.15 -18.44
CA GLY A 13 -9.23 2.62 -18.03
C GLY A 13 -9.44 4.12 -18.28
N THR A 14 -10.31 4.76 -17.49
CA THR A 14 -10.66 6.18 -17.67
C THR A 14 -10.29 7.01 -16.43
N PRO A 15 -9.32 7.93 -16.51
CA PRO A 15 -9.06 8.89 -15.43
C PRO A 15 -10.30 9.74 -15.08
N PRO A 16 -10.37 10.36 -13.88
CA PRO A 16 -9.42 10.30 -12.76
C PRO A 16 -9.42 8.96 -12.00
N TYR A 17 -8.29 8.65 -11.35
CA TYR A 17 -8.15 7.46 -10.49
C TYR A 17 -8.25 7.81 -9.01
N SER A 18 -8.79 6.89 -8.23
CA SER A 18 -8.77 6.91 -6.76
C SER A 18 -7.96 5.74 -6.23
N PHE A 19 -7.28 5.96 -5.11
CA PHE A 19 -6.34 5.00 -4.50
C PHE A 19 -6.79 4.67 -3.08
N LEU A 20 -6.86 3.39 -2.78
CA LEU A 20 -7.15 2.86 -1.46
C LEU A 20 -6.03 1.89 -1.06
N TRP A 21 -5.37 2.18 0.05
CA TRP A 21 -4.33 1.33 0.59
C TRP A 21 -4.85 0.60 1.82
N SER A 22 -4.62 -0.70 1.94
CA SER A 22 -4.97 -1.48 3.12
C SER A 22 -3.79 -2.31 3.62
N SER A 23 -3.76 -2.56 4.93
CA SER A 23 -2.90 -3.59 5.51
C SER A 23 -3.63 -4.92 5.49
N LEU A 24 -2.94 -5.98 5.07
CA LEU A 24 -3.42 -7.36 5.17
C LEU A 24 -2.84 -8.11 6.38
N THR A 25 -1.92 -7.49 7.14
CA THR A 25 -1.28 -8.12 8.30
C THR A 25 -1.35 -7.24 9.56
N LEU A 26 -1.38 -7.90 10.72
CA LEU A 26 -1.38 -7.23 12.03
C LEU A 26 0.03 -6.83 12.51
N THR A 27 1.07 -7.09 11.73
CA THR A 27 2.49 -6.80 12.06
C THR A 27 2.86 -5.33 11.93
N MET A 28 1.89 -4.48 11.61
CA MET A 28 2.06 -3.06 11.37
C MET A 28 1.62 -2.27 12.60
N ALA A 29 2.52 -1.45 13.14
CA ALA A 29 2.23 -0.58 14.28
C ALA A 29 1.35 0.61 13.88
N SER A 30 1.47 1.08 12.63
CA SER A 30 0.56 2.06 12.06
C SER A 30 0.53 1.98 10.54
N PHE A 31 -0.62 2.30 9.95
CA PHE A 31 -0.77 2.44 8.51
C PHE A 31 -1.65 3.64 8.20
N THR A 32 -1.11 4.58 7.42
CA THR A 32 -1.85 5.73 6.92
C THR A 32 -2.16 5.49 5.46
N GLN A 33 -3.45 5.35 5.17
CA GLN A 33 -3.93 5.31 3.80
C GLN A 33 -3.77 6.71 3.20
N ALA A 34 -3.01 6.86 2.12
CA ALA A 34 -3.04 8.10 1.35
C ALA A 34 -3.84 7.91 0.06
N THR A 35 -4.61 8.92 -0.28
CA THR A 35 -5.39 9.00 -1.52
C THR A 35 -4.52 9.34 -2.74
N THR A 36 -3.23 9.60 -2.54
CA THR A 36 -2.29 10.12 -3.54
C THR A 36 -1.41 9.04 -4.18
N GLY A 37 -1.83 7.77 -4.14
CA GLY A 37 -1.05 6.65 -4.68
C GLY A 37 0.14 6.24 -3.81
N GLN A 38 0.23 6.73 -2.57
CA GLN A 38 1.28 6.32 -1.61
C GLN A 38 0.69 5.70 -0.35
N GLY A 39 1.18 4.53 0.05
CA GLY A 39 0.90 3.94 1.36
C GLY A 39 2.08 4.23 2.27
N ARG A 40 1.85 4.67 3.51
CA ARG A 40 2.93 4.90 4.49
C ARG A 40 2.58 4.27 5.82
N GLY A 41 3.57 3.79 6.54
CA GLY A 41 3.33 3.20 7.85
C GLY A 41 4.58 2.89 8.63
N ILE A 42 4.36 2.21 9.74
CA ILE A 42 5.39 1.72 10.65
C ILE A 42 5.15 0.23 10.87
N CYS A 43 6.22 -0.56 10.82
CA CYS A 43 6.19 -1.99 11.05
C CYS A 43 7.15 -2.43 12.16
N THR A 44 6.91 -3.62 12.68
CA THR A 44 7.82 -4.27 13.64
C THR A 44 9.02 -4.84 12.89
N VAL A 45 10.22 -4.68 13.45
CA VAL A 45 11.45 -5.19 12.83
C VAL A 45 11.41 -6.72 12.71
N ASN A 46 12.05 -7.26 11.68
CA ASN A 46 12.10 -8.71 11.38
C ASN A 46 10.71 -9.35 11.22
N THR A 47 9.75 -8.58 10.70
CA THR A 47 8.42 -9.09 10.32
C THR A 47 8.19 -8.94 8.83
N PHE A 48 7.20 -9.67 8.31
CA PHE A 48 6.80 -9.66 6.90
C PHE A 48 5.41 -9.03 6.76
N PRO A 49 5.27 -7.69 6.79
CA PRO A 49 4.00 -7.06 6.49
C PRO A 49 3.58 -7.28 5.03
N THR A 50 2.27 -7.33 4.84
CA THR A 50 1.66 -7.32 3.50
C THR A 50 0.69 -6.16 3.40
N VAL A 51 0.85 -5.36 2.35
CA VAL A 51 -0.05 -4.25 2.02
C VAL A 51 -0.70 -4.49 0.67
N GLN A 52 -1.86 -3.91 0.50
CA GLN A 52 -2.61 -3.97 -0.75
C GLN A 52 -2.98 -2.56 -1.19
N LEU A 53 -2.83 -2.30 -2.49
CA LEU A 53 -3.34 -1.12 -3.16
C LEU A 53 -4.49 -1.54 -4.07
N GLN A 54 -5.63 -0.90 -3.91
CA GLN A 54 -6.72 -0.90 -4.87
C GLN A 54 -6.77 0.45 -5.57
N VAL A 55 -6.80 0.41 -6.90
CA VAL A 55 -6.98 1.59 -7.75
C VAL A 55 -8.33 1.46 -8.43
N THR A 56 -9.14 2.52 -8.38
CA THR A 56 -10.45 2.57 -9.03
C THR A 56 -10.48 3.73 -10.02
N ASP A 57 -10.88 3.47 -11.26
CA ASP A 57 -11.04 4.49 -12.30
C ASP A 57 -12.39 5.23 -12.17
N SER A 58 -12.62 6.24 -13.02
CA SER A 58 -13.84 7.06 -12.93
C SER A 58 -15.12 6.33 -13.36
N LEU A 59 -14.98 5.20 -14.06
CA LEU A 59 -16.09 4.32 -14.45
C LEU A 59 -16.34 3.20 -13.42
N GLY A 60 -15.54 3.16 -12.35
CA GLY A 60 -15.66 2.17 -11.28
C GLY A 60 -14.91 0.86 -11.54
N ALA A 61 -14.10 0.78 -12.61
CA ALA A 61 -13.24 -0.37 -12.83
C ALA A 61 -12.12 -0.38 -11.78
N THR A 62 -11.86 -1.55 -11.19
CA THR A 62 -10.87 -1.70 -10.11
C THR A 62 -9.71 -2.59 -10.53
N ALA A 63 -8.52 -2.24 -10.07
CA ALA A 63 -7.33 -3.07 -10.16
C ALA A 63 -6.66 -3.14 -8.78
N THR A 64 -6.17 -4.31 -8.41
CA THR A 64 -5.59 -4.55 -7.09
C THR A 64 -4.17 -5.08 -7.22
N SER A 65 -3.27 -4.59 -6.38
CA SER A 65 -1.90 -5.05 -6.27
C SER A 65 -1.55 -5.32 -4.82
N THR A 66 -0.81 -6.41 -4.56
CA THR A 66 -0.39 -6.81 -3.22
C THR A 66 1.12 -6.85 -3.16
N LEU A 67 1.69 -6.28 -2.09
CA LEU A 67 3.12 -6.23 -1.84
C LEU A 67 3.43 -6.79 -0.46
N SER A 68 4.30 -7.79 -0.41
CA SER A 68 4.90 -8.30 0.82
C SER A 68 6.38 -7.92 0.84
N PHE A 69 6.87 -7.48 2.00
CA PHE A 69 8.27 -7.09 2.17
C PHE A 69 8.73 -7.44 3.59
N ILE A 70 10.05 -7.54 3.78
CA ILE A 70 10.63 -7.68 5.12
C ILE A 70 10.86 -6.30 5.73
N CYS A 71 10.46 -6.13 6.98
CA CYS A 71 10.81 -4.95 7.76
C CYS A 71 12.14 -5.17 8.47
N ASP A 72 13.22 -5.21 7.69
CA ASP A 72 14.58 -5.38 8.21
C ASP A 72 15.26 -4.02 8.41
N PRO A 73 15.82 -3.71 9.60
CA PRO A 73 16.71 -2.56 9.76
C PRO A 73 18.03 -2.68 8.96
N ASN A 74 18.41 -3.88 8.51
CA ASN A 74 19.61 -4.19 7.75
C ASN A 74 19.24 -4.94 6.44
N PRO A 75 18.98 -4.20 5.35
CA PRO A 75 18.49 -4.78 4.09
C PRO A 75 19.45 -5.75 3.40
#